data_AF-A0A8T4RQT7-F1
#
_entry.id   AF-A0A8T4RQT7-F1
#
_cell.length_a   1.000
_cell.length_b   1.000
_cell.length_c   1.000
_cell.angle_alpha   90.00
_cell.angle_beta   90.00
_cell.angle_gamma   90.00
#
_symmetry.space_group_name_H-M   'P 1'
#
loop_
_entity.id
_entity.type
_entity.pdbx_description
1 polymer ?
#
loop_
_entity_poly.entity_id
_entity_poly.type
_entity_poly.pdbx_seq_one_letter_code
_entity_poly.pdbx_strand_id
1 'polypeptide(L)'
;MNKNLRTFFDSFKFNRNHWFSFAVDVVAVLVITFLFLGLGNILAAKAYAISNGKTADQLKIDLLTATLEESKDFLANVKGFAFYFFAGTIFAVLASLFIFSFSRMVIWSRVLQQKISKKRYWRWNLVVLTTGLLLIPYLLVYFLLRLILDALIGLISNGIILVVYVQAIKALFILAFILFAFLVSYSFVQNYKVWLSVGNAFHLLKEKWKDLWKAFLFAVVTSVVISFFLMYAQKFLFLQPIWLGVSVNLGVFLLFLTWMRLYVLRTIQ
;
A
#
# COMPACT_ATOMS: atom_id res chain seq x y z
N MET A 1 33.02 3.56 -14.34
CA MET A 1 31.59 3.81 -14.03
C MET A 1 31.38 3.72 -12.52
N ASN A 2 30.71 4.70 -11.89
CA ASN A 2 30.46 4.72 -10.44
C ASN A 2 29.75 3.40 -10.01
N LYS A 3 30.22 2.74 -8.93
CA LYS A 3 29.63 1.48 -8.42
C LYS A 3 28.11 1.58 -8.28
N ASN A 4 27.60 2.71 -7.79
CA ASN A 4 26.17 2.90 -7.54
C ASN A 4 25.35 3.02 -8.83
N LEU A 5 25.92 3.62 -9.89
CA LEU A 5 25.30 3.64 -11.22
C LEU A 5 25.28 2.24 -11.84
N ARG A 6 26.36 1.47 -11.69
CA ARG A 6 26.41 0.08 -12.14
C ARG A 6 25.36 -0.77 -11.44
N THR A 7 25.26 -0.70 -10.12
CA THR A 7 24.22 -1.39 -9.35
C THR A 7 22.81 -0.99 -9.78
N PHE A 8 22.59 0.30 -10.10
CA PHE A 8 21.33 0.81 -10.61
C PHE A 8 20.97 0.23 -11.99
N PHE A 9 21.87 0.28 -12.97
CA PHE A 9 21.56 -0.29 -14.30
C PHE A 9 21.46 -1.82 -14.27
N ASP A 10 22.31 -2.48 -13.48
CA ASP A 10 22.24 -3.92 -13.31
C ASP A 10 20.93 -4.37 -12.62
N SER A 11 20.27 -3.51 -11.83
CA SER A 11 19.01 -3.85 -11.15
C SER A 11 17.81 -3.94 -12.09
N PHE A 12 17.91 -3.38 -13.31
CA PHE A 12 16.93 -3.57 -14.38
C PHE A 12 17.05 -4.93 -15.10
N LYS A 13 18.02 -5.78 -14.74
CA LYS A 13 18.08 -7.15 -15.26
C LYS A 13 16.95 -7.97 -14.61
N PHE A 14 15.87 -8.16 -15.35
CA PHE A 14 14.67 -8.92 -14.98
C PHE A 14 14.96 -10.43 -14.84
N ASN A 15 15.63 -10.79 -13.75
CA ASN A 15 15.97 -12.18 -13.44
C ASN A 15 14.76 -12.96 -12.89
N ARG A 16 14.93 -14.27 -12.68
CA ARG A 16 13.89 -15.15 -12.13
C ARG A 16 13.33 -14.68 -10.78
N ASN A 17 14.16 -14.05 -9.94
CA ASN A 17 13.73 -13.52 -8.64
C ASN A 17 12.85 -12.27 -8.79
N HIS A 18 13.10 -11.45 -9.81
CA HIS A 18 12.25 -10.31 -10.14
C HIS A 18 10.86 -10.77 -10.55
N TRP A 19 10.76 -11.62 -11.57
CA TRP A 19 9.46 -12.12 -12.05
C TRP A 19 8.69 -12.89 -10.98
N PHE A 20 9.38 -13.68 -10.17
CA PHE A 20 8.73 -14.34 -9.03
C PHE A 20 8.17 -13.34 -8.01
N SER A 21 8.98 -12.34 -7.63
CA SER A 21 8.55 -11.32 -6.67
C SER A 21 7.35 -10.53 -7.19
N PHE A 22 7.38 -10.15 -8.47
CA PHE A 22 6.29 -9.47 -9.14
C PHE A 22 5.03 -10.34 -9.20
N ALA A 23 5.13 -11.61 -9.59
CA ALA A 23 3.99 -12.52 -9.65
C ALA A 23 3.34 -12.72 -8.27
N VAL A 24 4.15 -12.88 -7.22
CA VAL A 24 3.63 -12.99 -5.84
C VAL A 24 2.95 -11.69 -5.39
N ASP A 25 3.52 -10.52 -5.72
CA ASP A 25 2.90 -9.22 -5.46
C ASP A 25 1.54 -9.10 -6.17
N VAL A 26 1.48 -9.43 -7.47
CA VAL A 26 0.25 -9.39 -8.28
C VAL A 26 -0.83 -10.31 -7.72
N VAL A 27 -0.50 -11.57 -7.43
CA VAL A 27 -1.47 -12.52 -6.87
C VAL A 27 -1.98 -12.04 -5.51
N ALA A 28 -1.09 -11.56 -4.63
CA ALA A 28 -1.50 -11.05 -3.32
C ALA A 28 -2.46 -9.86 -3.45
N VAL A 29 -2.15 -8.89 -4.33
CA VAL A 29 -3.02 -7.74 -4.56
C VAL A 29 -4.35 -8.17 -5.18
N LEU A 30 -4.37 -9.06 -6.17
CA LEU A 30 -5.61 -9.57 -6.76
C LEU A 30 -6.51 -10.24 -5.72
N VAL A 31 -5.95 -11.10 -4.86
CA VAL A 31 -6.72 -11.78 -3.81
C VAL A 31 -7.29 -10.75 -2.82
N ILE A 32 -6.51 -9.75 -2.42
CA ILE A 32 -6.98 -8.66 -1.55
C ILE A 32 -8.07 -7.84 -2.24
N THR A 33 -7.91 -7.50 -3.53
CA THR A 33 -8.91 -6.77 -4.30
C THR A 33 -10.22 -7.56 -4.39
N PHE A 34 -10.17 -8.85 -4.72
CA PHE A 34 -11.38 -9.69 -4.77
C PHE A 34 -12.06 -9.81 -3.41
N LEU A 35 -11.29 -9.87 -2.32
CA LEU A 35 -11.83 -9.87 -0.96
C LEU A 35 -12.64 -8.60 -0.66
N PHE A 36 -12.10 -7.42 -0.99
CA PHE A 36 -12.80 -6.15 -0.78
C PHE A 36 -13.97 -5.93 -1.75
N LEU A 37 -13.85 -6.36 -3.02
CA LEU A 37 -14.96 -6.32 -3.97
C LEU A 37 -16.11 -7.23 -3.53
N GLY A 38 -15.79 -8.44 -3.05
CA GLY A 38 -16.78 -9.37 -2.50
C GLY A 38 -17.51 -8.77 -1.29
N LEU A 39 -16.78 -8.19 -0.34
CA LEU A 39 -17.38 -7.49 0.79
C LEU A 39 -18.25 -6.31 0.33
N GLY A 40 -17.75 -5.48 -0.59
CA GLY A 40 -18.48 -4.35 -1.15
C GLY A 40 -19.81 -4.77 -1.79
N ASN A 41 -19.81 -5.86 -2.56
CA ASN A 41 -21.02 -6.41 -3.17
C ASN A 41 -22.03 -6.91 -2.12
N ILE A 42 -21.56 -7.59 -1.05
CA ILE A 42 -22.44 -8.03 0.05
C ILE A 42 -23.06 -6.81 0.75
N LEU A 43 -22.26 -5.79 1.05
CA LEU A 43 -22.74 -4.58 1.71
C LEU A 43 -23.71 -3.79 0.82
N ALA A 44 -23.43 -3.68 -0.48
CA ALA A 44 -24.33 -3.04 -1.43
C ALA A 44 -25.67 -3.78 -1.53
N ALA A 45 -25.66 -5.12 -1.59
CA ALA A 45 -26.87 -5.92 -1.59
C ALA A 45 -27.69 -5.75 -0.30
N LYS A 46 -27.03 -5.69 0.86
CA LYS A 46 -27.71 -5.43 2.14
C LYS A 46 -28.25 -4.01 2.25
N ALA A 47 -27.50 -3.03 1.78
CA ALA A 47 -27.95 -1.63 1.73
C ALA A 47 -29.16 -1.48 0.81
N TYR A 48 -29.13 -2.12 -0.36
CA TYR A 48 -30.26 -2.14 -1.29
C TYR A 48 -31.49 -2.85 -0.71
N ALA A 49 -31.32 -3.96 0.01
CA ALA A 49 -32.42 -4.63 0.69
C ALA A 49 -33.06 -3.76 1.80
N ILE A 50 -32.26 -2.95 2.50
CA ILE A 50 -32.75 -2.00 3.51
C ILE A 50 -33.48 -0.83 2.85
N SER A 51 -32.90 -0.27 1.80
CA SER A 51 -33.48 0.90 1.14
C SER A 51 -34.68 0.54 0.27
N ASN A 52 -34.75 -0.70 -0.21
CA ASN A 52 -35.72 -1.15 -1.21
C ASN A 52 -35.79 -0.19 -2.42
N GLY A 53 -34.64 0.35 -2.83
CA GLY A 53 -34.54 1.33 -3.92
C GLY A 53 -35.01 2.76 -3.57
N LYS A 54 -35.42 3.03 -2.33
CA LYS A 54 -35.85 4.35 -1.87
C LYS A 54 -34.66 5.26 -1.58
N THR A 55 -34.85 6.56 -1.77
CA THR A 55 -33.85 7.56 -1.37
C THR A 55 -33.82 7.72 0.16
N ALA A 56 -32.76 8.34 0.68
CA ALA A 56 -32.65 8.61 2.11
C ALA A 56 -33.82 9.46 2.65
N ASP A 57 -34.32 10.43 1.86
CA ASP A 57 -35.45 11.27 2.25
C ASP A 57 -36.77 10.49 2.27
N GLN A 58 -36.98 9.60 1.29
CA GLN A 58 -38.15 8.71 1.28
C GLN A 58 -38.14 7.76 2.47
N LEU A 59 -36.99 7.14 2.77
CA LEU A 59 -36.82 6.30 3.97
C LEU A 59 -37.11 7.07 5.25
N LYS A 60 -36.71 8.34 5.34
CA LYS A 60 -36.99 9.18 6.50
C LYS A 60 -38.50 9.42 6.67
N ILE A 61 -39.21 9.75 5.60
CA ILE A 61 -40.66 9.96 5.62
C ILE A 61 -41.38 8.66 6.01
N ASP A 62 -40.96 7.53 5.43
CA ASP A 62 -41.53 6.23 5.74
C ASP A 62 -41.31 5.86 7.20
N LEU A 63 -40.12 6.10 7.77
CA LEU A 63 -39.85 5.82 9.18
C LEU A 63 -40.63 6.71 10.15
N LEU A 64 -40.98 7.93 9.75
CA LEU A 64 -41.80 8.83 10.56
C LEU A 64 -43.28 8.46 10.52
N THR A 65 -43.72 7.71 9.51
CA THR A 65 -45.10 7.30 9.31
C THR A 65 -45.32 5.79 9.54
N ALA A 66 -44.23 5.03 9.70
CA ALA A 66 -44.23 3.59 9.91
C ALA A 66 -44.91 3.20 11.22
N THR A 67 -45.55 2.03 11.18
CA THR A 67 -46.05 1.37 12.38
C THR A 67 -44.90 0.92 13.29
N LEU A 68 -45.22 0.59 14.55
CA LEU A 68 -44.24 0.08 15.51
C LEU A 68 -43.56 -1.21 15.01
N GLU A 69 -44.29 -2.06 14.29
CA GLU A 69 -43.79 -3.32 13.76
C GLU A 69 -42.82 -3.11 12.60
N GLU A 70 -43.19 -2.28 11.61
CA GLU A 70 -42.30 -1.89 10.50
C GLU A 70 -41.02 -1.20 10.99
N SER A 71 -41.13 -0.38 12.04
CA SER A 71 -39.98 0.28 12.66
C SER A 71 -39.02 -0.73 13.34
N LYS A 72 -39.55 -1.79 13.95
CA LYS A 72 -38.73 -2.86 14.56
C LYS A 72 -38.00 -3.67 13.51
N ASP A 73 -38.67 -4.02 12.42
CA ASP A 73 -38.07 -4.77 11.30
C ASP A 73 -36.98 -3.97 10.60
N PHE A 74 -37.23 -2.68 10.34
CA PHE A 74 -36.22 -1.78 9.81
C PHE A 74 -35.00 -1.71 10.73
N LEU A 75 -35.20 -1.52 12.04
CA LEU A 75 -34.11 -1.49 13.01
C LEU A 75 -33.32 -2.82 13.03
N ALA A 76 -33.98 -3.96 12.93
CA ALA A 76 -33.33 -5.27 12.86
C ALA A 76 -32.45 -5.39 11.60
N ASN A 77 -32.95 -4.94 10.45
CA ASN A 77 -32.18 -4.93 9.20
C ASN A 77 -30.97 -4.00 9.27
N VAL A 78 -31.12 -2.79 9.83
CA VAL A 78 -30.02 -1.84 10.05
C VAL A 78 -28.97 -2.42 11.01
N LYS A 79 -29.38 -3.05 12.11
CA LYS A 79 -28.46 -3.76 13.02
C LYS A 79 -27.71 -4.88 12.30
N GLY A 80 -28.41 -5.66 11.48
CA GLY A 80 -27.81 -6.69 10.64
C GLY A 80 -26.76 -6.11 9.68
N PHE A 81 -27.09 -5.04 8.96
CA PHE A 81 -26.15 -4.34 8.09
C PHE A 81 -24.93 -3.81 8.86
N ALA A 82 -25.14 -3.16 10.01
CA ALA A 82 -24.06 -2.66 10.84
C ALA A 82 -23.13 -3.81 11.28
N PHE A 83 -23.68 -4.97 11.66
CA PHE A 83 -22.90 -6.15 11.98
C PHE A 83 -22.06 -6.63 10.78
N TYR A 84 -22.66 -6.82 9.60
CA TYR A 84 -21.92 -7.21 8.39
C TYR A 84 -20.86 -6.19 8.00
N PHE A 85 -21.16 -4.90 8.16
CA PHE A 85 -20.23 -3.82 7.89
C PHE A 85 -19.02 -3.88 8.80
N PHE A 86 -19.22 -3.87 10.12
CA PHE A 86 -18.10 -3.87 11.08
C PHE A 86 -17.36 -5.20 11.09
N ALA A 87 -18.06 -6.33 11.25
CA ALA A 87 -17.43 -7.64 11.31
C ALA A 87 -16.77 -8.02 9.97
N GLY A 88 -17.45 -7.75 8.85
CA GLY A 88 -16.91 -7.99 7.52
C GLY A 88 -15.70 -7.13 7.20
N THR A 89 -15.71 -5.84 7.58
CA THR A 89 -14.55 -4.96 7.42
C THR A 89 -13.37 -5.41 8.28
N ILE A 90 -13.59 -5.72 9.56
CA ILE A 90 -12.54 -6.23 10.45
C ILE A 90 -11.94 -7.53 9.86
N PHE A 91 -12.79 -8.46 9.44
CA PHE A 91 -12.35 -9.70 8.80
C PHE A 91 -11.53 -9.44 7.53
N ALA A 92 -12.01 -8.57 6.63
CA ALA A 92 -11.32 -8.25 5.39
C ALA A 92 -9.96 -7.60 5.64
N VAL A 93 -9.86 -6.71 6.62
CA VAL A 93 -8.60 -6.07 7.03
C VAL A 93 -7.62 -7.11 7.59
N LEU A 94 -8.06 -7.97 8.52
CA LEU A 94 -7.22 -9.02 9.09
C LEU A 94 -6.75 -10.02 8.03
N ALA A 95 -7.66 -10.50 7.17
CA ALA A 95 -7.33 -11.40 6.08
C ALA A 95 -6.34 -10.76 5.10
N SER A 96 -6.51 -9.48 4.76
CA SER A 96 -5.57 -8.74 3.92
C SER A 96 -4.19 -8.63 4.55
N LEU A 97 -4.11 -8.41 5.87
CA LEU A 97 -2.85 -8.40 6.61
C LEU A 97 -2.17 -9.77 6.54
N PHE A 98 -2.91 -10.86 6.73
CA PHE A 98 -2.38 -12.23 6.63
C PHE A 98 -1.89 -12.57 5.23
N ILE A 99 -2.63 -12.18 4.18
CA ILE A 99 -2.25 -12.37 2.77
C ILE A 99 -0.99 -11.55 2.45
N PHE A 100 -0.97 -10.28 2.83
CA PHE A 100 0.18 -9.40 2.62
C PHE A 100 1.43 -9.92 3.34
N SER A 101 1.30 -10.31 4.61
CA SER A 101 2.37 -10.90 5.40
C SER A 101 2.91 -12.20 4.78
N PHE A 102 2.01 -13.08 4.32
CA PHE A 102 2.39 -14.31 3.63
C PHE A 102 3.18 -14.01 2.36
N SER A 103 2.71 -13.05 1.55
CA SER A 103 3.42 -12.62 0.34
C SER A 103 4.83 -12.10 0.64
N ARG A 104 4.99 -11.28 1.71
CA ARG A 104 6.31 -10.79 2.15
C ARG A 104 7.22 -11.94 2.55
N MET A 105 6.72 -12.88 3.34
CA MET A 105 7.48 -14.07 3.75
C MET A 105 7.99 -14.84 2.53
N VAL A 106 7.09 -15.18 1.60
CA VAL A 106 7.44 -15.97 0.41
C VAL A 106 8.51 -15.27 -0.43
N ILE A 107 8.37 -13.97 -0.66
CA ILE A 107 9.32 -13.16 -1.43
C ILE A 107 10.68 -13.13 -0.75
N TRP A 108 10.74 -12.66 0.50
CA TRP A 108 12.01 -12.44 1.18
C TRP A 108 12.71 -13.75 1.52
N SER A 109 11.96 -14.81 1.85
CA SER A 109 12.53 -16.15 2.02
C SER A 109 13.14 -16.67 0.73
N ARG A 110 12.53 -16.46 -0.44
CA ARG A 110 13.14 -16.91 -1.70
C ARG A 110 14.36 -16.06 -2.07
N VAL A 111 14.25 -14.74 -1.98
CA VAL A 111 15.31 -13.80 -2.37
C VAL A 111 16.57 -14.00 -1.51
N LEU A 112 16.41 -14.31 -0.22
CA LEU A 112 17.50 -14.57 0.72
C LEU A 112 17.76 -16.07 0.98
N GLN A 113 17.17 -16.95 0.17
CA GLN A 113 17.35 -18.42 0.23
C GLN A 113 17.09 -19.06 1.62
N GLN A 114 16.10 -18.55 2.34
CA GLN A 114 15.69 -19.05 3.65
C GLN A 114 14.52 -20.04 3.56
N LYS A 115 14.51 -21.06 4.43
CA LYS A 115 13.41 -22.03 4.54
C LYS A 115 12.13 -21.37 5.12
N ILE A 116 10.98 -21.71 4.55
CA ILE A 116 9.66 -21.28 5.04
C ILE A 116 9.20 -22.23 6.16
N SER A 117 8.63 -21.70 7.24
CA SER A 117 8.03 -22.51 8.30
C SER A 117 6.85 -21.78 8.97
N LYS A 118 5.90 -22.55 9.54
CA LYS A 118 4.71 -22.00 10.22
C LYS A 118 5.07 -21.06 11.37
N LYS A 119 6.12 -21.39 12.15
CA LYS A 119 6.63 -20.52 13.23
C LYS A 119 7.17 -19.19 12.71
N ARG A 120 7.85 -19.19 11.56
CA ARG A 120 8.34 -17.97 10.91
C ARG A 120 7.19 -17.12 10.36
N TYR A 121 6.14 -17.74 9.83
CA TYR A 121 4.95 -17.03 9.34
C TYR A 121 4.26 -16.18 10.43
N TRP A 122 4.03 -16.74 11.62
CA TRP A 122 3.44 -15.96 12.71
C TRP A 122 4.30 -14.77 13.13
N ARG A 123 5.63 -14.92 13.10
CA ARG A 123 6.54 -13.81 13.38
C ARG A 123 6.53 -12.76 12.26
N TRP A 124 6.30 -13.16 11.01
CA TRP A 124 6.09 -12.21 9.90
C TRP A 124 4.85 -11.35 10.11
N ASN A 125 3.74 -11.94 10.59
CA ASN A 125 2.54 -11.17 10.93
C ASN A 125 2.85 -10.11 11.99
N LEU A 126 3.62 -10.47 13.02
CA LEU A 126 4.06 -9.52 14.05
C LEU A 126 4.94 -8.40 13.48
N VAL A 127 5.89 -8.70 12.57
CA VAL A 127 6.70 -7.65 11.93
C VAL A 127 5.88 -6.72 11.06
N VAL A 128 4.95 -7.25 10.27
CA VAL A 128 4.06 -6.43 9.45
C VAL A 128 3.20 -5.54 10.35
N LEU A 129 2.64 -6.09 11.42
CA LEU A 129 1.87 -5.32 12.39
C LEU A 129 2.71 -4.24 13.06
N THR A 130 3.91 -4.57 13.58
CA THR A 130 4.80 -3.59 14.21
C THR A 130 5.24 -2.50 13.22
N THR A 131 5.56 -2.86 11.98
CA THR A 131 5.89 -1.88 10.92
C THR A 131 4.69 -1.00 10.60
N GLY A 132 3.48 -1.57 10.57
CA GLY A 132 2.22 -0.82 10.43
C GLY A 132 1.94 0.12 11.60
N LEU A 133 2.27 -0.27 12.84
CA LEU A 133 2.16 0.62 14.00
C LEU A 133 3.16 1.78 13.91
N LEU A 134 4.37 1.56 13.39
CA LEU A 134 5.35 2.62 13.13
C LEU A 134 4.93 3.58 12.01
N LEU A 135 4.00 3.18 11.14
CA LEU A 135 3.42 4.07 10.15
C LEU A 135 2.61 5.19 10.80
N ILE A 136 2.00 4.98 11.97
CA ILE A 136 1.19 6.00 12.66
C ILE A 136 2.02 7.24 13.04
N PRO A 137 3.09 7.13 13.85
CA PRO A 137 3.93 8.28 14.17
C PRO A 137 4.61 8.86 12.92
N TYR A 138 4.94 8.02 11.94
CA TYR A 138 5.48 8.47 10.66
C TYR A 138 4.49 9.36 9.89
N LEU A 139 3.23 8.96 9.80
CA LEU A 139 2.17 9.74 9.17
C LEU A 139 1.85 11.03 9.93
N LEU A 140 1.98 11.02 11.26
CA LEU A 140 1.86 12.23 12.07
C LEU A 140 2.95 13.25 11.69
N VAL A 141 4.21 12.82 11.58
CA VAL A 141 5.32 13.67 11.13
C VAL A 141 5.08 14.18 9.71
N TYR A 142 4.65 13.31 8.79
CA TYR A 142 4.26 13.70 7.43
C TYR A 142 3.17 14.77 7.43
N PHE A 143 2.12 14.59 8.24
CA PHE A 143 1.00 15.52 8.31
C PHE A 143 1.44 16.89 8.84
N LEU A 144 2.25 16.92 9.91
CA LEU A 144 2.80 18.16 10.46
C LEU A 144 3.68 18.89 9.44
N LEU A 145 4.60 18.17 8.78
CA LEU A 145 5.45 18.76 7.75
C LEU A 145 4.62 19.27 6.57
N ARG A 146 3.60 18.51 6.15
CA ARG A 146 2.68 18.95 5.10
C ARG A 146 1.97 20.25 5.48
N LEU A 147 1.45 20.39 6.71
CA LEU A 147 0.78 21.62 7.14
C LEU A 147 1.71 22.85 7.07
N ILE A 148 2.95 22.70 7.55
CA ILE A 148 3.95 23.78 7.51
C ILE A 148 4.23 24.18 6.06
N LEU A 149 4.41 23.20 5.19
CA LEU A 149 4.80 23.42 3.81
C LEU A 149 3.64 23.97 2.96
N ASP A 150 2.42 23.50 3.19
CA ASP A 150 1.20 24.03 2.56
C ASP A 150 1.01 25.51 2.95
N ALA A 151 1.26 25.87 4.21
CA ALA A 151 1.22 27.26 4.67
C ALA A 151 2.28 28.16 3.99
N LEU A 152 3.50 27.66 3.82
CA LEU A 152 4.58 28.40 3.15
C LEU A 152 4.29 28.62 1.65
N ILE A 153 3.74 27.61 0.96
CA ILE A 153 3.48 27.69 -0.49
C ILE A 153 2.18 28.41 -0.81
N GLY A 154 1.22 28.44 0.12
CA GLY A 154 0.03 29.27 0.01
C GLY A 154 0.34 30.75 -0.27
N LEU A 155 1.55 31.21 0.07
CA LEU A 155 2.05 32.56 -0.23
C LEU A 155 2.41 32.78 -1.71
N ILE A 156 2.61 31.72 -2.50
CA ILE A 156 3.18 31.77 -3.86
C ILE A 156 2.09 31.91 -4.96
N SER A 157 0.80 31.92 -4.63
CA SER A 157 -0.34 32.19 -5.54
C SER A 157 -0.38 31.41 -6.88
N ASN A 158 0.37 30.31 -7.02
CA ASN A 158 0.38 29.50 -8.23
C ASN A 158 -0.14 28.08 -7.91
N GLY A 159 -1.39 27.82 -8.31
CA GLY A 159 -2.05 26.55 -8.06
C GLY A 159 -1.36 25.33 -8.67
N ILE A 160 -0.68 25.48 -9.83
CA ILE A 160 0.04 24.37 -10.48
C ILE A 160 1.26 23.98 -9.65
N ILE A 161 2.03 24.96 -9.19
CA ILE A 161 3.21 24.72 -8.35
C ILE A 161 2.79 24.01 -7.06
N LEU A 162 1.70 24.45 -6.43
CA LEU A 162 1.16 23.81 -5.22
C LEU A 162 0.79 22.35 -5.46
N VAL A 163 0.09 22.03 -6.56
CA VAL A 163 -0.30 20.65 -6.88
C VAL A 163 0.93 19.76 -7.10
N VAL A 164 1.88 20.19 -7.93
CA VAL A 164 3.11 19.42 -8.21
C VAL A 164 3.88 19.16 -6.91
N TYR A 165 3.97 20.18 -6.07
CA TYR A 165 4.67 20.10 -4.80
C TYR A 165 4.04 19.10 -3.82
N VAL A 166 2.72 19.19 -3.60
CA VAL A 166 1.99 18.29 -2.68
C VAL A 166 2.17 16.82 -3.11
N GLN A 167 2.09 16.55 -4.42
CA GLN A 167 2.30 15.21 -4.95
C GLN A 167 3.75 14.74 -4.79
N ALA A 168 4.73 15.62 -5.01
CA ALA A 168 6.15 15.30 -4.83
C ALA A 168 6.46 14.93 -3.37
N ILE A 169 5.99 15.71 -2.40
CA ILE A 169 6.16 15.37 -0.97
C ILE A 169 5.52 14.03 -0.66
N LYS A 170 4.26 13.84 -1.06
CA LYS A 170 3.55 12.58 -0.81
C LYS A 170 4.34 11.39 -1.35
N ALA A 171 4.85 11.48 -2.58
CA ALA A 171 5.68 10.45 -3.18
C ALA A 171 6.98 10.23 -2.40
N LEU A 172 7.69 11.30 -2.01
CA LEU A 172 8.93 11.22 -1.23
C LEU A 172 8.73 10.48 0.09
N PHE A 173 7.68 10.81 0.85
CA PHE A 173 7.37 10.15 2.12
C PHE A 173 6.97 8.69 1.93
N ILE A 174 6.11 8.40 0.94
CA ILE A 174 5.74 7.01 0.63
C ILE A 174 6.98 6.18 0.28
N LEU A 175 7.86 6.70 -0.58
CA LEU A 175 9.09 6.01 -0.97
C LEU A 175 10.06 5.82 0.21
N ALA A 176 10.20 6.81 1.07
CA ALA A 176 11.05 6.72 2.25
C ALA A 176 10.54 5.63 3.22
N PHE A 177 9.23 5.57 3.43
CA PHE A 177 8.62 4.53 4.26
C PHE A 177 8.75 3.13 3.63
N ILE A 178 8.56 3.00 2.32
CA ILE A 178 8.75 1.71 1.60
C ILE A 178 10.20 1.24 1.74
N LEU A 179 11.18 2.12 1.57
CA LEU A 179 12.60 1.80 1.76
C LEU A 179 12.84 1.30 3.19
N PHE A 180 12.33 2.00 4.19
CA PHE A 180 12.43 1.57 5.59
C PHE A 180 11.78 0.19 5.81
N ALA A 181 10.58 -0.04 5.27
CA ALA A 181 9.90 -1.33 5.35
C ALA A 181 10.68 -2.48 4.70
N PHE A 182 11.41 -2.20 3.60
CA PHE A 182 12.33 -3.18 3.01
C PHE A 182 13.53 -3.48 3.91
N LEU A 183 14.11 -2.47 4.56
CA LEU A 183 15.21 -2.68 5.52
C LEU A 183 14.76 -3.49 6.75
N VAL A 184 13.56 -3.23 7.28
CA VAL A 184 12.97 -4.01 8.38
C VAL A 184 12.76 -5.46 7.94
N SER A 185 12.20 -5.68 6.74
CA SER A 185 11.96 -7.02 6.19
C SER A 185 13.26 -7.79 5.98
N TYR A 186 14.28 -7.13 5.41
CA TYR A 186 15.61 -7.69 5.26
C TYR A 186 16.22 -8.09 6.62
N SER A 187 16.25 -7.16 7.57
CA SER A 187 16.79 -7.38 8.92
C SER A 187 16.07 -8.51 9.64
N PHE A 188 14.76 -8.63 9.41
CA PHE A 188 13.94 -9.68 9.99
C PHE A 188 14.25 -11.07 9.44
N VAL A 189 14.49 -11.21 8.14
CA VAL A 189 14.87 -12.51 7.60
C VAL A 189 16.22 -13.00 8.11
N GLN A 190 17.13 -12.09 8.43
CA GLN A 190 18.43 -12.43 9.02
C GLN A 190 18.31 -12.86 10.49
N ASN A 191 17.49 -12.17 11.29
CA ASN A 191 17.50 -12.32 12.75
C ASN A 191 16.26 -13.03 13.35
N TYR A 192 15.13 -13.05 12.63
CA TYR A 192 13.82 -13.55 13.08
C TYR A 192 13.32 -13.01 14.44
N LYS A 193 13.78 -11.82 14.83
CA LYS A 193 13.43 -11.12 16.08
C LYS A 193 12.77 -9.78 15.74
N VAL A 194 11.47 -9.65 16.02
CA VAL A 194 10.64 -8.51 15.58
C VAL A 194 11.25 -7.15 15.95
N TRP A 195 11.41 -6.89 17.25
CA TRP A 195 11.95 -5.61 17.74
C TRP A 195 13.38 -5.32 17.30
N LEU A 196 14.23 -6.35 17.34
CA LEU A 196 15.61 -6.23 16.88
C LEU A 196 15.68 -5.89 15.39
N SER A 197 14.72 -6.32 14.58
CA SER A 197 14.71 -6.05 13.14
C SER A 197 14.40 -4.58 12.83
N VAL A 198 13.56 -3.96 13.64
CA VAL A 198 13.30 -2.51 13.56
C VAL A 198 14.54 -1.73 13.95
N GLY A 199 15.16 -2.06 15.09
CA GLY A 199 16.41 -1.42 15.53
C GLY A 199 17.54 -1.59 14.53
N ASN A 200 17.70 -2.80 13.98
CA ASN A 200 18.68 -3.10 12.95
C ASN A 200 18.39 -2.34 11.64
N ALA A 201 17.13 -2.10 11.29
CA ALA A 201 16.81 -1.27 10.12
C ALA A 201 17.28 0.18 10.30
N PHE A 202 17.10 0.78 11.49
CA PHE A 202 17.66 2.10 11.79
C PHE A 202 19.20 2.09 11.82
N HIS A 203 19.80 1.04 12.37
CA HIS A 203 21.25 0.88 12.36
C HIS A 203 21.79 0.80 10.93
N LEU A 204 21.19 -0.04 10.06
CA LEU A 204 21.54 -0.16 8.64
C LEU A 204 21.36 1.16 7.90
N LEU A 205 20.26 1.89 8.18
CA LEU A 205 20.01 3.20 7.59
C LEU A 205 21.13 4.19 7.95
N LYS A 206 21.58 4.19 9.20
CA LYS A 206 22.68 5.04 9.68
C LYS A 206 24.03 4.62 9.09
N GLU A 207 24.34 3.34 9.12
CA GLU A 207 25.62 2.78 8.65
C GLU A 207 25.80 2.96 7.14
N LYS A 208 24.74 2.71 6.36
CA LYS A 208 24.74 2.79 4.89
C LYS A 208 24.06 4.04 4.36
N TRP A 209 23.98 5.12 5.17
CA TRP A 209 23.22 6.33 4.85
C TRP A 209 23.55 6.90 3.46
N LYS A 210 24.85 6.99 3.13
CA LYS A 210 25.31 7.56 1.84
C LYS A 210 24.83 6.74 0.63
N ASP A 211 24.80 5.42 0.73
CA ASP A 211 24.41 4.55 -0.39
C ASP A 211 22.89 4.41 -0.47
N LEU A 212 22.21 4.31 0.67
CA LEU A 212 20.76 4.28 0.75
C LEU A 212 20.13 5.61 0.32
N TRP A 213 20.74 6.75 0.65
CA TRP A 213 20.29 8.06 0.17
C TRP A 213 20.38 8.17 -1.35
N LYS A 214 21.46 7.69 -1.96
CA LYS A 214 21.58 7.63 -3.42
C LYS A 214 20.55 6.68 -4.02
N ALA A 215 20.34 5.51 -3.41
CA ALA A 215 19.33 4.56 -3.87
C ALA A 215 17.92 5.16 -3.79
N PHE A 216 17.62 5.90 -2.73
CA PHE A 216 16.39 6.67 -2.57
C PHE A 216 16.23 7.72 -3.68
N LEU A 217 17.26 8.55 -3.92
CA LEU A 217 17.22 9.55 -5.00
C LEU A 217 17.00 8.91 -6.38
N PHE A 218 17.68 7.80 -6.67
CA PHE A 218 17.46 7.08 -7.92
C PHE A 218 16.04 6.49 -8.01
N ALA A 219 15.47 6.00 -6.92
CA ALA A 219 14.09 5.55 -6.88
C ALA A 219 13.10 6.71 -7.13
N VAL A 220 13.36 7.89 -6.56
CA VAL A 220 12.57 9.11 -6.81
C VAL A 220 12.63 9.49 -8.27
N VAL A 221 13.83 9.63 -8.85
CA VAL A 221 13.98 9.98 -10.28
C VAL A 221 13.29 8.94 -11.17
N THR A 222 13.46 7.65 -10.88
CA THR A 222 12.81 6.57 -11.63
C THR A 222 11.29 6.67 -11.53
N SER A 223 10.75 6.97 -10.35
CA SER A 223 9.29 7.14 -10.15
C SER A 223 8.74 8.33 -10.95
N VAL A 224 9.48 9.44 -11.03
CA VAL A 224 9.11 10.62 -11.82
C VAL A 224 9.12 10.29 -13.30
N VAL A 225 10.17 9.62 -13.79
CA VAL A 225 10.29 9.18 -15.18
C VAL A 225 9.13 8.24 -15.55
N ILE A 226 8.88 7.22 -14.73
CA ILE A 226 7.75 6.29 -14.93
C ILE A 226 6.41 7.05 -14.95
N SER A 227 6.21 7.99 -14.03
CA SER A 227 4.97 8.78 -13.96
C SER A 227 4.77 9.62 -15.23
N PHE A 228 5.84 10.20 -15.77
CA PHE A 228 5.78 10.95 -17.02
C PHE A 228 5.44 10.04 -18.22
N PHE A 229 6.06 8.86 -18.30
CA PHE A 229 5.73 7.86 -19.31
C PHE A 229 4.28 7.38 -19.21
N LEU A 230 3.79 7.10 -17.99
CA LEU A 230 2.41 6.70 -17.74
C LEU A 230 1.42 7.79 -18.15
N MET A 231 1.70 9.04 -17.80
CA MET A 231 0.87 10.19 -18.20
C MET A 231 0.77 10.30 -19.72
N TYR A 232 1.89 10.12 -20.44
CA TYR A 232 1.88 10.14 -21.90
C TYR A 232 1.14 8.93 -22.48
N ALA A 233 1.41 7.72 -21.99
CA ALA A 233 0.75 6.49 -22.42
C ALA A 233 -0.77 6.53 -22.20
N GLN A 234 -1.23 7.10 -21.08
CA GLN A 234 -2.65 7.25 -20.77
C GLN A 234 -3.40 8.12 -21.80
N LYS A 235 -2.74 9.10 -22.45
CA LYS A 235 -3.36 9.87 -23.52
C LYS A 235 -3.73 9.00 -24.72
N PHE A 236 -2.92 7.98 -25.03
CA PHE A 236 -3.23 7.02 -26.11
C PHE A 236 -4.26 5.97 -25.68
N LEU A 237 -4.43 5.77 -24.37
CA LEU A 237 -5.43 4.87 -23.79
C LEU A 237 -6.74 5.60 -23.44
N PHE A 238 -6.94 6.85 -23.84
CA PHE A 238 -8.08 7.68 -23.43
C PHE A 238 -9.47 7.09 -23.79
N LEU A 239 -9.55 6.27 -24.83
CA LEU A 239 -10.79 5.58 -25.22
C LEU A 239 -11.05 4.30 -24.41
N GLN A 240 -10.15 3.94 -23.49
CA GLN A 240 -10.27 2.69 -22.73
C GLN A 240 -11.07 2.90 -21.44
N PRO A 241 -11.74 1.83 -20.95
CA PRO A 241 -12.44 1.88 -19.67
C PRO A 241 -11.52 2.27 -18.51
N ILE A 242 -12.07 2.97 -17.51
CA ILE A 242 -11.35 3.41 -16.29
C ILE A 242 -10.61 2.26 -15.61
N TRP A 243 -11.20 1.06 -15.57
CA TRP A 243 -10.61 -0.11 -14.94
C TRP A 243 -9.28 -0.53 -15.60
N LEU A 244 -9.12 -0.30 -16.91
CA LEU A 244 -7.88 -0.61 -17.62
C LEU A 244 -6.76 0.33 -17.16
N GLY A 245 -7.06 1.63 -17.07
CA GLY A 245 -6.10 2.64 -16.59
C GLY A 245 -5.61 2.34 -15.17
N VAL A 246 -6.54 1.98 -14.27
CA VAL A 246 -6.20 1.57 -12.89
C VAL A 246 -5.31 0.31 -12.89
N SER A 247 -5.63 -0.68 -13.72
CA SER A 247 -4.87 -1.93 -13.83
C SER A 247 -3.45 -1.72 -14.35
N VAL A 248 -3.27 -0.86 -15.36
CA VAL A 248 -1.94 -0.49 -15.89
C VAL A 248 -1.11 0.23 -14.82
N ASN A 249 -1.70 1.22 -14.14
CA ASN A 249 -1.01 1.96 -13.09
C ASN A 249 -0.59 1.04 -11.94
N LEU A 250 -1.47 0.12 -11.53
CA LEU A 250 -1.17 -0.86 -10.50
C LEU A 250 -0.06 -1.82 -10.94
N GLY A 251 -0.11 -2.35 -12.16
CA GLY A 251 0.91 -3.24 -12.70
C GLY A 251 2.30 -2.57 -12.74
N VAL A 252 2.37 -1.34 -13.24
CA VAL A 252 3.63 -0.56 -13.27
C VAL A 252 4.11 -0.22 -11.86
N PHE A 253 3.22 0.12 -10.93
CA PHE A 253 3.57 0.33 -9.53
C PHE A 253 4.16 -0.94 -8.89
N LEU A 254 3.56 -2.11 -9.12
CA LEU A 254 4.07 -3.38 -8.59
C LEU A 254 5.42 -3.77 -9.20
N LEU A 255 5.63 -3.51 -10.50
CA LEU A 255 6.94 -3.67 -11.14
C LEU A 255 7.98 -2.75 -10.49
N PHE A 256 7.63 -1.48 -10.27
CA PHE A 256 8.49 -0.51 -9.61
C PHE A 256 8.84 -0.93 -8.18
N LEU A 257 7.86 -1.40 -7.39
CA LEU A 257 8.11 -1.92 -6.04
C LEU A 257 9.03 -3.15 -6.04
N THR A 258 8.85 -4.03 -7.02
CA THR A 258 9.70 -5.22 -7.17
C THR A 258 11.13 -4.84 -7.52
N TRP A 259 11.31 -3.93 -8.48
CA TRP A 259 12.59 -3.37 -8.84
C TRP A 259 13.27 -2.70 -7.64
N MET A 260 12.57 -1.80 -6.94
CA MET A 260 13.10 -1.05 -5.81
C MET A 260 13.56 -1.98 -4.68
N ARG A 261 12.80 -3.04 -4.38
CA ARG A 261 13.17 -4.07 -3.39
C ARG A 261 14.51 -4.71 -3.69
N LEU A 262 14.69 -5.16 -4.93
CA LEU A 262 15.92 -5.81 -5.36
C LEU A 262 17.09 -4.82 -5.45
N TYR A 263 16.81 -3.58 -5.84
CA TYR A 263 17.82 -2.54 -5.90
C TYR A 263 18.34 -2.16 -4.51
N VAL A 264 17.45 -1.97 -3.53
CA VAL A 264 17.81 -1.75 -2.12
C VAL A 264 18.62 -2.93 -1.59
N LEU A 265 18.19 -4.17 -1.86
CA LEU A 265 18.92 -5.36 -1.43
C LEU A 265 20.37 -5.40 -1.95
N ARG A 266 20.58 -5.09 -3.24
CA ARG A 266 21.93 -5.04 -3.82
C ARG A 266 22.78 -3.86 -3.34
N THR A 267 22.14 -2.86 -2.74
CA THR A 267 22.81 -1.68 -2.20
C THR A 267 23.34 -1.96 -0.79
N ILE A 268 22.64 -2.80 -0.02
CA ILE A 268 23.03 -3.15 1.35
C ILE A 268 23.95 -4.37 1.45
N GLN A 269 23.99 -5.21 0.41
CA GLN A 269 24.93 -6.34 0.25
C GLN A 269 26.27 -5.85 -0.30
#